data_AF-A0A533RR25-F1
#
_entry.id   AF-A0A533RR25-F1
#
_cell.length_a   1.000
_cell.length_b   1.000
_cell.length_c   1.000
_cell.angle_alpha   90.00
_cell.angle_beta   90.00
_cell.angle_gamma   90.00
#
_symmetry.space_group_name_H-M   'P 1'
#
loop_
_entity.id
_entity.type
_entity.pdbx_description
1 polymer ?
#
loop_
_entity_poly.entity_id
_entity_poly.type
_entity_poly.pdbx_seq_one_letter_code
_entity_poly.pdbx_strand_id
1 'polypeptide(L)'
;IEPVALELRDHWNLGYDPIENLVQLLEDRRIKVGIVSGFEHFDACTFSAAGDPVIVTKGELPGDRQRFNLAHELGHLILEIQGDLKPEQAANRFVGAFLAPAETARFELGVSRTDLSINELYMLKQKYGLSMQAWIYRAKDLSIITENTAARLFQQFRVNDWHRQEPGKPYPSETPMRMERLIFRALAEDLISRSRAQELLGKPLRQGWEMEALQQHDPAIRVGN
;
A
#
# COMPACT_ATOMS: atom_id res chain seq x y z
N ILE A 1 -19.10 -5.41 -3.74
CA ILE A 1 -17.66 -5.08 -3.61
C ILE A 1 -17.29 -3.89 -4.47
N GLU A 2 -17.34 -3.99 -5.81
CA GLU A 2 -16.99 -2.86 -6.70
C GLU A 2 -17.69 -1.53 -6.35
N PRO A 3 -19.03 -1.48 -6.14
CA PRO A 3 -19.70 -0.22 -5.85
C PRO A 3 -19.25 0.39 -4.51
N VAL A 4 -18.98 -0.44 -3.49
CA VAL A 4 -18.52 0.02 -2.17
C VAL A 4 -17.11 0.62 -2.26
N ALA A 5 -16.23 0.02 -3.07
CA ALA A 5 -14.90 0.56 -3.30
C ALA A 5 -14.96 1.91 -4.03
N LEU A 6 -15.84 2.04 -5.04
CA LEU A 6 -16.05 3.30 -5.77
C LEU A 6 -16.67 4.37 -4.87
N GLU A 7 -17.69 4.03 -4.09
CA GLU A 7 -18.33 4.96 -3.15
C GLU A 7 -17.32 5.49 -2.13
N LEU A 8 -16.42 4.64 -1.63
CA LEU A 8 -15.34 5.07 -0.75
C LEU A 8 -14.37 6.02 -1.45
N ARG A 9 -13.97 5.71 -2.70
CA ARG A 9 -13.09 6.58 -3.49
C ARG A 9 -13.73 7.93 -3.75
N ASP A 10 -15.01 7.97 -4.06
CA ASP A 10 -15.79 9.20 -4.25
C ASP A 10 -15.89 9.98 -2.94
N HIS A 11 -16.23 9.32 -1.83
CA HIS A 11 -16.28 9.95 -0.50
C HIS A 11 -14.93 10.54 -0.09
N TRP A 12 -13.82 9.92 -0.53
CA TRP A 12 -12.46 10.40 -0.29
C TRP A 12 -11.90 11.30 -1.41
N ASN A 13 -12.70 11.64 -2.42
CA ASN A 13 -12.32 12.45 -3.58
C ASN A 13 -11.04 11.96 -4.27
N LEU A 14 -10.89 10.65 -4.43
CA LEU A 14 -9.70 10.03 -5.03
C LEU A 14 -9.75 9.97 -6.56
N GLY A 15 -10.93 10.14 -7.16
CA GLY A 15 -11.12 9.91 -8.60
C GLY A 15 -10.70 8.50 -9.03
N TYR A 16 -10.09 8.37 -10.20
CA TYR A 16 -9.65 7.08 -10.78
C TYR A 16 -8.13 6.91 -10.86
N ASP A 17 -7.38 7.94 -10.46
CA ASP A 17 -5.92 7.93 -10.47
C ASP A 17 -5.35 7.00 -9.39
N PRO A 18 -4.09 6.55 -9.55
CA PRO A 18 -3.39 5.81 -8.51
C PRO A 18 -3.40 6.56 -7.18
N ILE A 19 -3.56 5.81 -6.08
CA ILE A 19 -3.34 6.37 -4.75
C ILE A 19 -1.84 6.59 -4.59
N GLU A 20 -1.43 7.84 -4.36
CA GLU A 20 -0.01 8.22 -4.24
C GLU A 20 0.65 7.59 -3.00
N ASN A 21 -0.01 7.68 -1.85
CA ASN A 21 0.45 7.09 -0.60
C ASN A 21 -0.76 6.61 0.23
N LEU A 22 -0.92 5.30 0.38
CA LEU A 22 -2.07 4.71 1.07
C LEU A 22 -1.98 4.90 2.58
N VAL A 23 -0.79 4.78 3.17
CA VAL A 23 -0.58 5.00 4.61
C VAL A 23 -1.01 6.41 5.00
N GLN A 24 -0.54 7.43 4.28
CA GLN A 24 -0.93 8.82 4.53
C GLN A 24 -2.42 9.04 4.32
N LEU A 25 -2.99 8.48 3.25
CA LEU A 25 -4.43 8.58 2.98
C LEU A 25 -5.23 8.06 4.18
N LEU A 26 -4.89 6.88 4.71
CA LEU A 26 -5.55 6.31 5.89
C LEU A 26 -5.43 7.23 7.11
N GLU A 27 -4.22 7.74 7.39
CA GLU A 27 -3.98 8.66 8.49
C GLU A 27 -4.79 9.97 8.37
N ASP A 28 -4.94 10.49 7.16
CA ASP A 28 -5.75 11.70 6.88
C ASP A 28 -7.26 11.45 7.05
N ARG A 29 -7.70 10.19 6.94
CA ARG A 29 -9.06 9.73 7.24
C ARG A 29 -9.25 9.27 8.68
N ARG A 30 -8.33 9.65 9.58
CA ARG A 30 -8.32 9.33 11.03
C ARG A 30 -8.18 7.83 11.34
N ILE A 31 -7.70 7.04 10.39
CA ILE A 31 -7.31 5.66 10.63
C ILE A 31 -5.83 5.65 10.98
N LYS A 32 -5.48 5.27 12.21
CA LYS A 32 -4.09 5.25 12.66
C LYS A 32 -3.39 4.06 12.00
N VAL A 33 -2.18 4.28 11.49
CA VAL A 33 -1.38 3.19 10.88
C VAL A 33 -0.13 2.97 11.71
N GLY A 34 0.07 1.73 12.15
CA GLY A 34 1.29 1.28 12.83
C GLY A 34 2.10 0.32 11.98
N ILE A 35 3.43 0.36 12.09
CA ILE A 35 4.33 -0.62 11.50
C ILE A 35 5.05 -1.36 12.63
N VAL A 36 5.03 -2.69 12.58
CA VAL A 36 5.71 -3.56 13.55
C VAL A 36 6.68 -4.51 12.86
N SER A 37 7.90 -4.62 13.39
CA SER A 37 8.94 -5.52 12.88
C SER A 37 9.17 -6.69 13.83
N GLY A 38 9.82 -7.76 13.35
CA GLY A 38 10.26 -8.88 14.19
C GLY A 38 9.23 -9.99 14.45
N PHE A 39 8.10 -10.00 13.74
CA PHE A 39 7.08 -11.05 13.85
C PHE A 39 7.00 -11.88 12.56
N GLU A 40 7.34 -13.17 12.62
CA GLU A 40 7.35 -14.03 11.42
C GLU A 40 5.94 -14.34 10.90
N HIS A 41 5.00 -14.66 11.79
CA HIS A 41 3.65 -15.14 11.45
C HIS A 41 2.55 -14.06 11.53
N PHE A 42 2.91 -12.79 11.36
CA PHE A 42 1.97 -11.66 11.37
C PHE A 42 2.06 -10.91 10.04
N ASP A 43 0.93 -10.55 9.45
CA ASP A 43 0.88 -9.78 8.19
C ASP A 43 0.30 -8.38 8.45
N ALA A 44 -0.95 -8.32 8.94
CA ALA A 44 -1.59 -7.11 9.41
C ALA A 44 -2.77 -7.46 10.35
N CYS A 45 -3.30 -6.46 11.04
CA CYS A 45 -4.57 -6.55 11.75
C CYS A 45 -5.19 -5.17 11.96
N THR A 46 -6.49 -5.19 12.26
CA THR A 46 -7.26 -4.00 12.63
C THR A 46 -7.87 -4.15 14.01
N PHE A 47 -7.85 -3.06 14.79
CA PHE A 47 -8.52 -2.98 16.09
C PHE A 47 -8.92 -1.54 16.41
N SER A 48 -9.73 -1.36 17.46
CA SER A 48 -10.05 -0.03 18.00
C SER A 48 -9.19 0.27 19.22
N ALA A 49 -8.61 1.47 19.27
CA ALA A 49 -7.89 1.96 20.44
C ALA A 49 -8.41 3.34 20.84
N ALA A 50 -8.94 3.44 22.06
CA ALA A 50 -9.57 4.67 22.57
C ALA A 50 -10.67 5.25 21.64
N GLY A 51 -11.39 4.38 20.93
CA GLY A 51 -12.45 4.75 19.99
C GLY A 51 -11.99 5.03 18.57
N ASP A 52 -10.67 5.12 18.31
CA ASP A 52 -10.14 5.32 16.96
C ASP A 52 -9.79 3.97 16.29
N PRO A 53 -10.07 3.80 14.99
CA PRO A 53 -9.60 2.64 14.24
C PRO A 53 -8.09 2.69 14.03
N VAL A 54 -7.43 1.55 14.25
CA VAL A 54 -5.99 1.36 14.09
C VAL A 54 -5.76 0.16 13.18
N ILE A 55 -4.96 0.33 12.13
CA ILE A 55 -4.44 -0.76 11.31
C ILE A 55 -2.95 -0.90 11.61
N VAL A 56 -2.51 -2.11 11.93
CA VAL A 56 -1.09 -2.42 12.09
C VAL A 56 -0.67 -3.35 10.98
N THR A 57 0.43 -3.04 10.29
CA THR A 57 1.03 -3.90 9.26
C THR A 57 2.44 -4.31 9.66
N LYS A 58 2.86 -5.49 9.22
CA LYS A 58 4.25 -5.94 9.34
C LYS A 58 5.18 -5.03 8.54
N GLY A 59 6.35 -4.75 9.13
CA GLY A 59 7.49 -4.08 8.50
C GLY A 59 8.25 -5.01 7.55
N GLU A 60 9.24 -4.46 6.83
CA GLU A 60 10.07 -5.21 5.87
C GLU A 60 9.31 -5.90 4.72
N LEU A 61 8.06 -5.48 4.46
CA LEU A 61 7.27 -5.95 3.32
C LEU A 61 7.51 -5.07 2.09
N PRO A 62 7.52 -5.63 0.87
CA PRO A 62 7.35 -4.86 -0.36
C PRO A 62 6.10 -3.97 -0.28
N GLY A 63 6.18 -2.74 -0.78
CA GLY A 63 5.12 -1.75 -0.61
C GLY A 63 3.79 -2.16 -1.26
N ASP A 64 3.80 -2.97 -2.31
CA ASP A 64 2.57 -3.50 -2.91
C ASP A 64 1.91 -4.57 -2.02
N ARG A 65 2.70 -5.38 -1.30
CA ARG A 65 2.17 -6.31 -0.28
C ARG A 65 1.67 -5.55 0.94
N GLN A 66 2.39 -4.51 1.36
CA GLN A 66 1.95 -3.62 2.43
C GLN A 66 0.62 -2.94 2.07
N ARG A 67 0.51 -2.34 0.88
CA ARG A 67 -0.73 -1.74 0.38
C ARG A 67 -1.87 -2.74 0.32
N PHE A 68 -1.59 -3.96 -0.15
CA PHE A 68 -2.58 -5.03 -0.17
C PHE A 68 -3.11 -5.31 1.24
N ASN A 69 -2.23 -5.52 2.22
CA ASN A 69 -2.62 -5.80 3.60
C ASN A 69 -3.43 -4.63 4.19
N LEU A 70 -2.96 -3.39 4.03
CA LEU A 70 -3.66 -2.20 4.53
C LEU A 70 -5.06 -2.03 3.90
N ALA A 71 -5.18 -2.23 2.59
CA ALA A 71 -6.47 -2.15 1.90
C ALA A 71 -7.39 -3.34 2.26
N HIS A 72 -6.84 -4.50 2.57
CA HIS A 72 -7.59 -5.67 3.03
C HIS A 72 -8.22 -5.40 4.39
N GLU A 73 -7.41 -4.90 5.33
CA GLU A 73 -7.84 -4.45 6.65
C GLU A 73 -8.87 -3.31 6.59
N LEU A 74 -8.66 -2.34 5.70
CA LEU A 74 -9.65 -1.31 5.39
C LEU A 74 -10.97 -1.92 4.87
N GLY A 75 -10.88 -2.96 4.05
CA GLY A 75 -12.04 -3.73 3.59
C GLY A 75 -12.84 -4.32 4.75
N HIS A 76 -12.18 -4.87 5.78
CA HIS A 76 -12.86 -5.35 6.99
C HIS A 76 -13.59 -4.25 7.77
N LEU A 77 -13.05 -3.03 7.77
CA LEU A 77 -13.70 -1.89 8.43
C LEU A 77 -14.96 -1.39 7.72
N ILE A 78 -15.01 -1.53 6.40
CA ILE A 78 -16.02 -0.86 5.56
C ILE A 78 -17.07 -1.83 5.02
N LEU A 79 -16.69 -3.07 4.74
CA LEU A 79 -17.60 -4.04 4.13
C LEU A 79 -18.57 -4.62 5.15
N GLU A 80 -19.85 -4.31 4.99
CA GLU A 80 -20.93 -5.07 5.61
C GLU A 80 -21.22 -6.33 4.79
N ILE A 81 -20.60 -7.44 5.18
CA ILE A 81 -20.74 -8.71 4.47
C ILE A 81 -22.00 -9.44 4.96
N GLN A 82 -22.95 -9.64 4.03
CA GLN A 82 -24.19 -10.39 4.27
C GLN A 82 -24.23 -11.66 3.40
N GLY A 83 -24.92 -12.70 3.90
CA GLY A 83 -25.13 -13.96 3.18
C GLY A 83 -23.91 -14.88 3.15
N ASP A 84 -23.78 -15.68 2.08
CA ASP A 84 -22.76 -16.74 1.95
C ASP A 84 -21.37 -16.23 1.50
N LEU A 85 -21.21 -14.93 1.29
CA LEU A 85 -19.93 -14.37 0.85
C LEU A 85 -18.90 -14.47 1.97
N LYS A 86 -17.76 -15.11 1.70
CA LYS A 86 -16.69 -15.22 2.70
C LYS A 86 -16.02 -13.87 2.90
N PRO A 87 -15.91 -13.35 4.15
CA PRO A 87 -15.30 -12.05 4.44
C PRO A 87 -13.93 -11.83 3.81
N GLU A 88 -13.04 -12.83 3.90
CA GLU A 88 -11.70 -12.80 3.31
C GLU A 88 -11.72 -12.62 1.78
N GLN A 89 -12.65 -13.29 1.10
CA GLN A 89 -12.78 -13.17 -0.35
C GLN A 89 -13.33 -11.79 -0.73
N ALA A 90 -14.27 -11.27 0.06
CA ALA A 90 -14.81 -9.93 -0.10
C ALA A 90 -13.72 -8.86 0.06
N ALA A 91 -12.91 -8.96 1.11
CA ALA A 91 -11.80 -8.06 1.40
C ALA A 91 -10.73 -8.11 0.30
N ASN A 92 -10.32 -9.30 -0.15
CA ASN A 92 -9.37 -9.45 -1.27
C ASN A 92 -9.88 -8.81 -2.57
N ARG A 93 -11.17 -8.96 -2.89
CA ARG A 93 -11.77 -8.31 -4.08
C ARG A 93 -11.87 -6.79 -3.89
N PHE A 94 -12.10 -6.33 -2.66
CA PHE A 94 -12.12 -4.91 -2.33
C PHE A 94 -10.76 -4.26 -2.55
N VAL A 95 -9.65 -4.92 -2.20
CA VAL A 95 -8.29 -4.40 -2.48
C VAL A 95 -8.13 -4.07 -3.97
N GLY A 96 -8.47 -5.02 -4.84
CA GLY A 96 -8.36 -4.82 -6.28
C GLY A 96 -9.26 -3.71 -6.79
N ALA A 97 -10.51 -3.63 -6.31
CA ALA A 97 -11.46 -2.59 -6.70
C ALA A 97 -11.07 -1.19 -6.18
N PHE A 98 -10.51 -1.12 -4.98
CA PHE A 98 -10.13 0.14 -4.34
C PHE A 98 -8.83 0.71 -4.93
N LEU A 99 -7.81 -0.13 -5.16
CA LEU A 99 -6.52 0.31 -5.72
C LEU A 99 -6.54 0.45 -7.25
N ALA A 100 -7.33 -0.37 -7.95
CA ALA A 100 -7.49 -0.35 -9.39
C ALA A 100 -8.97 -0.54 -9.80
N PRO A 101 -9.78 0.52 -9.76
CA PRO A 101 -11.19 0.50 -10.15
C PRO A 101 -11.43 -0.10 -11.53
N ALA A 102 -12.65 -0.59 -11.79
CA ALA A 102 -12.96 -1.28 -13.04
C ALA A 102 -12.68 -0.42 -14.29
N GLU A 103 -13.00 0.88 -14.26
CA GLU A 103 -12.65 1.79 -15.36
C GLU A 103 -11.14 1.89 -15.54
N THR A 104 -10.38 2.06 -14.45
CA THR A 104 -8.92 2.13 -14.46
C THR A 104 -8.31 0.86 -15.04
N ALA A 105 -8.75 -0.31 -14.58
CA ALA A 105 -8.23 -1.59 -15.06
C ALA A 105 -8.56 -1.82 -16.55
N ARG A 106 -9.77 -1.45 -17.00
CA ARG A 106 -10.15 -1.53 -18.42
C ARG A 106 -9.44 -0.50 -19.29
N PHE A 107 -9.10 0.66 -18.75
CA PHE A 107 -8.31 1.67 -19.43
C PHE A 107 -6.87 1.18 -19.67
N GLU A 108 -6.24 0.61 -18.63
CA GLU A 108 -4.84 0.15 -18.69
C GLU A 108 -4.67 -1.15 -19.49
N LEU A 109 -5.57 -2.13 -19.28
CA LEU A 109 -5.44 -3.48 -19.87
C LEU A 109 -6.29 -3.65 -21.14
N GLY A 110 -7.26 -2.77 -21.38
CA GLY A 110 -8.32 -2.96 -22.36
C GLY A 110 -9.50 -3.77 -21.83
N VAL A 111 -10.55 -3.88 -22.66
CA VAL A 111 -11.82 -4.53 -22.28
C VAL A 111 -11.75 -6.06 -22.38
N SER A 112 -10.93 -6.61 -23.27
CA SER A 112 -10.76 -8.04 -23.50
C SER A 112 -9.37 -8.34 -24.04
N ARG A 113 -8.72 -9.37 -23.49
CA ARG A 113 -7.33 -9.74 -23.77
C ARG A 113 -7.18 -11.26 -23.81
N THR A 114 -6.30 -11.72 -24.70
CA THR A 114 -5.92 -13.14 -24.79
C THR A 114 -4.75 -13.49 -23.87
N ASP A 115 -3.88 -12.50 -23.58
CA ASP A 115 -2.74 -12.62 -22.67
C ASP A 115 -2.35 -11.26 -22.05
N LEU A 116 -1.59 -11.30 -20.96
CA LEU A 116 -0.97 -10.14 -20.30
C LEU A 116 0.55 -10.34 -20.22
N SER A 117 1.31 -9.33 -20.61
CA SER A 117 2.77 -9.38 -20.55
C SER A 117 3.28 -9.16 -19.12
N ILE A 118 4.34 -9.86 -18.72
CA ILE A 118 4.99 -9.64 -17.41
C ILE A 118 5.53 -8.21 -17.30
N ASN A 119 6.04 -7.64 -18.40
CA ASN A 119 6.53 -6.26 -18.42
C ASN A 119 5.39 -5.25 -18.23
N GLU A 120 4.23 -5.52 -18.84
CA GLU A 120 3.01 -4.74 -18.64
C GLU A 120 2.56 -4.77 -17.18
N LEU A 121 2.48 -5.97 -16.58
CA LEU A 121 2.11 -6.13 -15.17
C LEU A 121 3.11 -5.43 -14.23
N TYR A 122 4.40 -5.48 -14.55
CA TYR A 122 5.43 -4.76 -13.80
C TYR A 122 5.23 -3.24 -13.84
N MET A 123 4.95 -2.68 -15.03
CA MET A 123 4.69 -1.24 -15.16
C MET A 123 3.46 -0.81 -14.36
N LEU A 124 2.38 -1.62 -14.39
CA LEU A 124 1.18 -1.36 -13.60
C LEU A 124 1.39 -1.49 -12.10
N LYS A 125 2.22 -2.45 -11.67
CA LYS A 125 2.66 -2.56 -10.27
C LYS A 125 3.35 -1.29 -9.81
N GLN A 126 4.30 -0.76 -10.60
CA GLN A 126 5.02 0.46 -10.25
C GLN A 126 4.12 1.71 -10.29
N LYS A 127 3.11 1.74 -11.16
CA LYS A 127 2.18 2.87 -11.26
C LYS A 127 1.13 2.88 -10.13
N TYR A 128 0.57 1.73 -9.78
CA TYR A 128 -0.60 1.65 -8.88
C TYR A 128 -0.27 1.09 -7.49
N GLY A 129 0.91 0.51 -7.28
CA GLY A 129 1.25 -0.16 -6.03
C GLY A 129 0.41 -1.41 -5.75
N LEU A 130 -0.08 -2.06 -6.80
CA LEU A 130 -0.81 -3.33 -6.75
C LEU A 130 0.07 -4.44 -7.35
N SER A 131 0.22 -5.58 -6.68
CA SER A 131 1.13 -6.65 -7.14
C SER A 131 0.74 -7.18 -8.52
N MET A 132 1.71 -7.74 -9.26
CA MET A 132 1.43 -8.31 -10.58
C MET A 132 0.40 -9.45 -10.50
N GLN A 133 0.50 -10.28 -9.47
CA GLN A 133 -0.48 -11.35 -9.24
C GLN A 133 -1.87 -10.79 -8.93
N ALA A 134 -1.96 -9.70 -8.17
CA ALA A 134 -3.23 -9.05 -7.89
C ALA A 134 -3.84 -8.39 -9.15
N TRP A 135 -3.02 -7.88 -10.07
CA TRP A 135 -3.47 -7.47 -11.41
C TRP A 135 -4.03 -8.63 -12.23
N ILE A 136 -3.42 -9.82 -12.18
CA ILE A 136 -3.96 -11.02 -12.85
C ILE A 136 -5.33 -11.40 -12.26
N TYR A 137 -5.46 -11.42 -10.92
CA TYR A 137 -6.76 -11.63 -10.27
C TYR A 137 -7.78 -10.57 -10.69
N ARG A 138 -7.38 -9.29 -10.71
CA ARG A 138 -8.25 -8.18 -11.08
C ARG A 138 -8.75 -8.29 -12.52
N ALA A 139 -7.86 -8.62 -13.45
CA ALA A 139 -8.20 -8.83 -14.85
C ALA A 139 -9.17 -10.02 -15.02
N LYS A 140 -8.97 -11.09 -14.25
CA LYS A 140 -9.87 -12.25 -14.24
C LYS A 140 -11.25 -11.88 -13.68
N ASP A 141 -11.30 -11.21 -12.55
CA ASP A 141 -12.53 -10.78 -11.88
C ASP A 141 -13.40 -9.86 -12.74
N LEU A 142 -12.76 -9.03 -13.58
CA LEU A 142 -13.43 -8.13 -14.53
C LEU A 142 -13.70 -8.77 -15.89
N SER A 143 -13.38 -10.05 -16.07
CA SER A 143 -13.48 -10.79 -17.34
C SER A 143 -12.69 -10.14 -18.49
N ILE A 144 -11.62 -9.40 -18.18
CA ILE A 144 -10.66 -8.88 -19.17
C ILE A 144 -9.86 -10.05 -19.75
N ILE A 145 -9.53 -11.04 -18.92
CA ILE A 145 -8.94 -12.31 -19.33
C ILE A 145 -9.82 -13.48 -18.89
N THR A 146 -9.69 -14.60 -19.60
CA THR A 146 -10.38 -15.84 -19.23
C THR A 146 -9.75 -16.52 -18.00
N GLU A 147 -10.52 -17.37 -17.32
CA GLU A 147 -10.00 -18.27 -16.26
C GLU A 147 -8.78 -19.08 -16.74
N ASN A 148 -8.81 -19.59 -17.97
CA ASN A 148 -7.71 -20.37 -18.56
C ASN A 148 -6.45 -19.51 -18.76
N THR A 149 -6.60 -18.28 -19.23
CA THR A 149 -5.49 -17.34 -19.37
C THR A 149 -4.88 -17.01 -18.00
N ALA A 150 -5.71 -16.72 -16.99
CA ALA A 150 -5.24 -16.46 -15.64
C ALA A 150 -4.50 -17.67 -15.04
N ALA A 151 -5.03 -18.88 -15.21
CA ALA A 151 -4.40 -20.11 -14.75
C ALA A 151 -3.00 -20.32 -15.36
N ARG A 152 -2.85 -20.08 -16.67
CA ARG A 152 -1.55 -20.13 -17.36
C ARG A 152 -0.57 -19.09 -16.81
N LEU A 153 -1.02 -17.86 -16.59
CA LEU A 153 -0.17 -16.81 -16.00
C LEU A 153 0.27 -17.18 -14.58
N PHE A 154 -0.63 -17.66 -13.72
CA PHE A 154 -0.24 -18.13 -12.39
C PHE A 154 0.70 -19.33 -12.43
N GLN A 155 0.53 -20.24 -13.39
CA GLN A 155 1.49 -21.33 -13.61
C GLN A 155 2.87 -20.77 -13.99
N GLN A 156 2.95 -19.78 -14.88
CA GLN A 156 4.20 -19.11 -15.22
C GLN A 156 4.86 -18.48 -13.97
N PHE A 157 4.09 -17.80 -13.12
CA PHE A 157 4.59 -17.25 -11.86
C PHE A 157 5.10 -18.34 -10.90
N ARG A 158 4.43 -19.50 -10.85
CA ARG A 158 4.89 -20.63 -10.02
C ARG A 158 6.18 -21.25 -10.53
N VAL A 159 6.28 -21.50 -11.84
CA VAL A 159 7.47 -22.12 -12.48
C VAL A 159 8.72 -21.25 -12.31
N ASN A 160 8.57 -19.93 -12.27
CA ASN A 160 9.67 -18.98 -12.08
C ASN A 160 9.86 -18.55 -10.61
N ASP A 161 9.17 -19.17 -9.66
CA ASP A 161 9.13 -18.79 -8.23
C ASP A 161 8.66 -17.36 -7.92
N TRP A 162 8.11 -16.65 -8.91
CA TRP A 162 7.58 -15.29 -8.79
C TRP A 162 6.35 -15.17 -7.89
N HIS A 163 5.70 -16.29 -7.57
CA HIS A 163 4.63 -16.30 -6.58
C HIS A 163 5.09 -15.89 -5.17
N ARG A 164 6.38 -16.04 -4.85
CA ARG A 164 6.99 -15.60 -3.58
C ARG A 164 7.64 -14.23 -3.71
N GLN A 165 8.36 -13.99 -4.80
CA GLN A 165 9.04 -12.74 -5.07
C GLN A 165 8.85 -12.37 -6.53
N GLU A 166 7.98 -11.38 -6.79
CA GLU A 166 7.72 -10.90 -8.13
C GLU A 166 9.00 -10.32 -8.78
N PRO A 167 9.15 -10.44 -10.11
CA PRO A 167 10.35 -9.97 -10.79
C PRO A 167 10.46 -8.44 -10.80
N GLY A 168 11.69 -7.95 -10.92
CA GLY A 168 11.99 -6.53 -10.99
C GLY A 168 12.12 -5.87 -9.61
N LYS A 169 12.15 -4.53 -9.59
CA LYS A 169 12.27 -3.76 -8.34
C LYS A 169 10.95 -3.84 -7.55
N PRO A 170 10.99 -4.10 -6.23
CA PRO A 170 9.81 -4.01 -5.37
C PRO A 170 9.20 -2.60 -5.41
N TYR A 171 7.87 -2.52 -5.24
CA TYR A 171 7.22 -1.22 -5.01
C TYR A 171 7.70 -0.68 -3.64
N PRO A 172 8.02 0.62 -3.52
CA PRO A 172 8.54 1.18 -2.28
C PRO A 172 7.50 1.10 -1.15
N SER A 173 7.93 0.67 0.03
CA SER A 173 7.10 0.66 1.23
C SER A 173 6.83 2.07 1.73
N GLU A 174 5.67 2.26 2.35
CA GLU A 174 5.19 3.54 2.86
C GLU A 174 5.30 3.59 4.38
N THR A 175 5.58 4.77 4.93
CA THR A 175 5.73 4.98 6.37
C THR A 175 4.72 6.00 6.90
N PRO A 176 4.17 5.78 8.12
CA PRO A 176 3.33 6.78 8.79
C PRO A 176 4.14 8.03 9.08
N MET A 177 3.57 9.19 8.80
CA MET A 177 4.25 10.49 8.96
C MET A 177 3.38 11.53 9.67
N ARG A 178 2.11 11.23 9.96
CA ARG A 178 1.19 12.21 10.55
C ARG A 178 1.64 12.67 11.93
N MET A 179 2.06 11.75 12.80
CA MET A 179 2.51 12.09 14.15
C MET A 179 3.73 13.03 14.11
N GLU A 180 4.73 12.71 13.28
CA GLU A 180 5.91 13.55 13.10
C GLU A 180 5.55 14.96 12.58
N ARG A 181 4.66 15.05 11.58
CA ARG A 181 4.14 16.33 11.08
C ARG A 181 3.41 17.15 12.14
N LEU A 182 2.58 16.51 12.97
CA LEU A 182 1.86 17.19 14.05
C LEU A 182 2.79 17.69 15.15
N ILE A 183 3.83 16.92 15.49
CA ILE A 183 4.84 17.34 16.47
C ILE A 183 5.58 18.59 15.96
N PHE A 184 6.01 18.59 14.70
CA PHE A 184 6.66 19.77 14.12
C PHE A 184 5.75 20.98 14.06
N ARG A 185 4.46 20.82 13.72
CA ARG A 185 3.49 21.92 13.76
C ARG A 185 3.32 22.47 15.18
N ALA A 186 3.08 21.60 16.16
CA ALA A 186 2.90 22.01 17.55
C ALA A 186 4.14 22.71 18.12
N LEU A 187 5.35 22.27 17.73
CA LEU A 187 6.59 22.93 18.09
C LEU A 187 6.73 24.30 17.44
N ALA A 188 6.33 24.45 16.17
CA ALA A 188 6.39 25.72 15.45
C ALA A 188 5.35 26.74 15.93
N GLU A 189 4.24 26.28 16.50
CA GLU A 189 3.20 27.09 17.13
C GLU A 189 3.44 27.33 18.63
N ASP A 190 4.62 26.98 19.15
CA ASP A 190 5.00 27.09 20.57
C ASP A 190 4.03 26.39 21.55
N LEU A 191 3.24 25.42 21.07
CA LEU A 191 2.31 24.62 21.89
C LEU A 191 3.03 23.56 22.74
N ILE A 192 4.22 23.14 22.31
CA ILE A 192 5.07 22.20 23.03
C ILE A 192 6.52 22.69 23.04
N SER A 193 7.26 22.33 24.09
CA SER A 193 8.69 22.63 24.17
C SER A 193 9.51 21.74 23.22
N ARG A 194 10.74 22.18 22.89
CA ARG A 194 11.71 21.35 22.16
C ARG A 194 11.96 20.00 22.85
N SER A 195 12.09 20.00 24.18
CA SER A 195 12.28 18.77 24.95
C SER A 195 11.09 17.83 24.82
N ARG A 196 9.86 18.36 24.86
CA ARG A 196 8.64 17.56 24.66
C ARG A 196 8.54 17.00 23.25
N ALA A 197 8.89 17.79 22.23
CA ALA A 197 8.92 17.31 20.85
C ALA A 197 9.94 16.18 20.64
N GLN A 198 11.13 16.26 21.24
CA GLN A 198 12.13 15.17 21.21
C GLN A 198 11.64 13.90 21.89
N GLU A 199 10.99 14.04 23.06
CA GLU A 199 10.39 12.92 23.79
C GLU A 199 9.34 12.21 22.93
N LEU A 200 8.42 12.97 22.31
CA LEU A 200 7.35 12.42 21.47
C LEU A 200 7.87 11.77 20.18
N LEU A 201 8.93 12.32 19.57
CA LEU A 201 9.56 11.73 18.39
C LEU A 201 10.39 10.48 18.71
N GLY A 202 10.83 10.33 19.97
CA GLY A 202 11.78 9.28 20.37
C GLY A 202 13.18 9.42 19.74
N LYS A 203 13.46 10.55 19.08
CA LYS A 203 14.73 10.86 18.40
C LYS A 203 15.08 12.35 18.57
N PRO A 204 16.36 12.74 18.44
CA PRO A 204 16.74 14.15 18.45
C PRO A 204 16.01 14.94 17.35
N LEU A 205 15.68 16.21 17.63
CA LEU A 205 15.20 17.18 16.63
C LEU A 205 16.37 17.57 15.72
N ARG A 206 16.77 16.68 14.83
CA ARG A 206 17.62 16.98 13.68
C ARG A 206 16.76 16.88 12.44
N GLN A 207 16.96 17.77 11.49
CA GLN A 207 16.17 17.73 10.27
C GLN A 207 16.68 16.57 9.41
N GLY A 208 15.78 15.71 8.92
CA GLY A 208 16.15 14.54 8.10
C GLY A 208 16.97 14.91 6.86
N TRP A 209 16.71 16.08 6.26
CA TRP A 209 17.45 16.61 5.12
C TRP A 209 18.88 17.05 5.44
N GLU A 210 19.19 17.40 6.69
CA GLU A 210 20.56 17.69 7.10
C GLU A 210 21.43 16.42 7.02
N MET A 211 20.87 15.24 7.32
CA MET A 211 21.59 13.96 7.26
C MET A 211 21.79 13.44 5.83
N GLU A 212 20.78 13.59 4.96
CA GLU A 212 20.90 13.23 3.54
C GLU A 212 21.90 14.14 2.81
N ALA A 213 21.90 15.44 3.11
CA ALA A 213 22.90 16.38 2.60
C ALA A 213 24.31 16.02 3.10
N LEU A 214 24.47 15.64 4.38
CA LEU A 214 25.75 15.20 4.93
C LEU A 214 26.23 13.86 4.33
N GLN A 215 25.33 12.93 4.02
CA GLN A 215 25.67 11.66 3.36
C GLN A 215 25.97 11.82 1.87
N GLN A 216 25.34 12.77 1.18
CA GLN A 216 25.67 13.09 -0.22
C GLN A 216 26.98 13.88 -0.35
N HIS A 217 27.46 14.52 0.73
CA HIS A 217 28.67 15.34 0.75
C HIS A 217 29.88 14.68 1.42
N ASP A 218 29.88 13.38 1.71
CA ASP A 218 31.08 12.68 2.21
C ASP A 218 32.07 12.40 1.06
N PRO A 219 33.21 13.13 0.94
CA PRO A 219 34.18 12.95 -0.13
C PRO A 219 35.26 11.93 0.26
N ALA A 220 34.91 10.91 1.04
CA ALA A 220 35.86 9.92 1.55
C ALA A 220 36.09 8.73 0.60
N ILE A 221 36.31 8.96 -0.70
CA ILE A 221 37.22 8.16 -1.55
C ILE A 221 37.88 9.09 -2.58
N ARG A 222 38.72 10.03 -2.12
CA ARG A 222 39.82 10.62 -2.91
C ARG A 222 41.02 10.91 -2.02
N VAL A 223 41.67 9.86 -1.54
CA VAL A 223 43.09 9.86 -1.13
C VAL A 223 43.57 8.42 -1.30
N GLY A 224 44.61 8.05 -2.05
CA GLY A 224 45.62 8.73 -2.85
C GLY A 224 46.55 7.65 -3.42
N ASN A 225 47.20 7.96 -4.55
CA ASN A 225 48.31 7.24 -5.23
C ASN A 225 48.33 5.70 -5.25
#